data_AF-A0A7C7HQR6-F1
#
_entry.id   AF-A0A7C7HQR6-F1
#
_cell.length_a   1.000
_cell.length_b   1.000
_cell.length_c   1.000
_cell.angle_alpha   90.00
_cell.angle_beta   90.00
_cell.angle_gamma   90.00
#
_symmetry.space_group_name_H-M   'P 1'
#
loop_
_entity.id
_entity.type
_entity.pdbx_description
1 polymer ?
#
loop_
_entity_poly.entity_id
_entity_poly.type
_entity_poly.pdbx_seq_one_letter_code
_entity_poly.pdbx_strand_id
1 'polypeptide(L)'
;VGKYRKIHLPGHVEFDSDRAFQHLEKRYFEIGNLGFPVWRMFDGLFGMCICNDRRWPETFRVMGLQGVEMVVLGYNTPTVNSQSDEAPHVRAFHNLLSMQAGAYQNSTWVVGVAKAGNEDGHELMGGSAIIAPSGEVAAQCVTLEDELAVADCNLDQCHFGKQTVFDFARHRRIEHYGLITEQTGVVLPDMEH
;
A
#
# COMPACT_ATOMS: atom_id res chain seq x y z
N VAL A 1 11.77 -4.88 -17.03
CA VAL A 1 10.45 -4.32 -17.40
C VAL A 1 10.28 -2.90 -16.91
N GLY A 2 10.34 -2.64 -15.61
CA GLY A 2 10.15 -1.29 -15.05
C GLY A 2 11.00 -1.01 -13.80
N LYS A 3 10.89 0.20 -13.26
CA LYS A 3 11.52 0.62 -12.01
C LYS A 3 10.58 1.57 -11.28
N TYR A 4 10.41 1.35 -9.98
CA TYR A 4 9.71 2.24 -9.06
C TYR A 4 10.69 2.76 -7.99
N ARG A 5 10.47 3.99 -7.51
CA ARG A 5 11.23 4.61 -6.41
C ARG A 5 10.22 5.12 -5.39
N LYS A 6 10.41 4.75 -4.11
CA LYS A 6 9.46 5.02 -3.02
C LYS A 6 9.08 6.50 -2.94
N ILE A 7 7.79 6.79 -2.90
CA ILE A 7 7.27 8.17 -2.87
C ILE A 7 7.01 8.60 -1.42
N HIS A 8 6.27 7.79 -0.66
CA HIS A 8 5.93 8.16 0.71
C HIS A 8 6.99 7.66 1.70
N LEU A 9 8.05 8.46 1.90
CA LEU A 9 9.07 8.20 2.92
C LEU A 9 8.48 8.44 4.34
N PRO A 10 8.29 7.40 5.16
CA PRO A 10 7.80 7.52 6.53
C PRO A 10 8.91 7.93 7.50
N GLY A 11 8.55 8.11 8.77
CA GLY A 11 9.52 8.41 9.84
C GLY A 11 10.04 9.84 9.79
N HIS A 12 11.32 10.04 10.13
CA HIS A 12 11.90 11.35 10.47
C HIS A 12 13.32 11.51 9.94
N VAL A 13 13.91 12.71 10.07
CA VAL A 13 15.21 13.08 9.46
C VAL A 13 16.36 13.08 10.46
N GLU A 14 16.14 13.66 11.64
CA GLU A 14 17.17 13.77 12.69
C GLU A 14 16.99 12.71 13.75
N PHE A 15 18.03 12.43 14.52
CA PHE A 15 17.92 11.54 15.67
C PHE A 15 16.90 12.09 16.68
N ASP A 16 16.03 11.23 17.18
CA ASP A 16 14.93 11.60 18.08
C ASP A 16 14.96 10.69 19.33
N SER A 17 15.28 11.27 20.48
CA SER A 17 15.42 10.53 21.75
C SER A 17 14.10 10.09 22.37
N ASP A 18 12.97 10.66 21.93
CA ASP A 18 11.66 10.36 22.50
C ASP A 18 11.04 9.10 21.86
N ARG A 19 11.70 8.54 20.84
CA ARG A 19 11.26 7.34 20.13
C ARG A 19 11.94 6.09 20.67
N ALA A 20 11.16 5.03 20.85
CA ALA A 20 11.68 3.72 21.24
C ALA A 20 12.69 3.12 20.24
N PHE A 21 12.56 3.46 18.96
CA PHE A 21 13.49 3.09 17.89
C PHE A 21 13.46 4.15 16.77
N GLN A 22 14.55 4.21 16.00
CA GLN A 22 14.68 5.18 14.91
C GLN A 22 14.01 4.66 13.62
N HIS A 23 13.44 5.58 12.83
CA HIS A 23 12.86 5.32 11.51
C HIS A 23 13.32 6.42 10.55
N LEU A 24 14.62 6.45 10.25
CA LEU A 24 15.28 7.56 9.57
C LEU A 24 15.21 7.48 8.03
N GLU A 25 14.10 6.98 7.46
CA GLU A 25 13.97 6.85 6.01
C GLU A 25 14.07 8.20 5.30
N LYS A 26 13.52 9.27 5.89
CA LYS A 26 13.64 10.64 5.34
C LYS A 26 15.07 11.20 5.41
N ARG A 27 15.95 10.59 6.21
CA ARG A 27 17.38 10.94 6.27
C ARG A 27 18.17 10.26 5.16
N TYR A 28 17.89 8.99 4.92
CA TYR A 28 18.72 8.13 4.07
C TYR A 28 18.26 8.06 2.61
N PHE A 29 17.02 8.43 2.34
CA PHE A 29 16.45 8.38 1.00
C PHE A 29 15.88 9.73 0.55
N GLU A 30 15.95 9.95 -0.75
CA GLU A 30 15.23 11.02 -1.43
C GLU A 30 13.86 10.51 -1.92
N ILE A 31 12.90 11.42 -2.08
CA ILE A 31 11.59 11.10 -2.63
C ILE A 31 11.76 10.60 -4.07
N GLY A 32 11.12 9.47 -4.39
CA GLY A 32 11.11 8.90 -5.72
C GLY A 32 10.56 9.83 -6.78
N ASN A 33 11.19 9.82 -7.97
CA ASN A 33 10.92 10.75 -9.06
C ASN A 33 10.29 10.09 -10.30
N LEU A 34 9.68 8.91 -10.14
CA LEU A 34 9.12 8.12 -11.25
C LEU A 34 7.59 8.05 -11.23
N GLY A 35 6.92 8.59 -10.19
CA GLY A 35 5.48 8.43 -9.99
C GLY A 35 5.12 6.99 -9.60
N PHE A 36 3.85 6.60 -9.83
CA PHE A 36 3.35 5.24 -9.68
C PHE A 36 3.03 4.62 -11.05
N PRO A 37 4.03 4.30 -11.87
CA PRO A 37 3.84 3.76 -13.22
C PRO A 37 3.34 2.29 -13.21
N VAL A 38 2.64 1.93 -14.28
CA VAL A 38 2.19 0.56 -14.58
C VAL A 38 2.82 0.07 -15.88
N TRP A 39 3.24 -1.19 -15.93
CA TRP A 39 3.91 -1.79 -17.09
C TRP A 39 3.21 -3.06 -17.57
N ARG A 40 3.33 -3.35 -18.86
CA ARG A 40 2.96 -4.68 -19.40
C ARG A 40 4.03 -5.72 -19.05
N MET A 41 3.61 -6.80 -18.42
CA MET A 41 4.43 -7.96 -18.09
C MET A 41 3.53 -9.16 -17.86
N PHE A 42 4.02 -10.39 -18.13
CA PHE A 42 3.27 -11.62 -17.86
C PHE A 42 1.84 -11.59 -18.44
N ASP A 43 1.70 -11.05 -19.65
CA ASP A 43 0.42 -10.84 -20.35
C ASP A 43 -0.63 -10.00 -19.59
N GLY A 44 -0.19 -9.23 -18.58
CA GLY A 44 -1.04 -8.33 -17.80
C GLY A 44 -0.40 -6.97 -17.51
N LEU A 45 -1.06 -6.20 -16.63
CA LEU A 45 -0.67 -4.85 -16.21
C LEU A 45 -0.23 -4.82 -14.75
N PHE A 46 1.04 -4.52 -14.51
CA PHE A 46 1.69 -4.63 -13.20
C PHE A 46 2.15 -3.26 -12.69
N GLY A 47 1.82 -2.97 -11.44
CA GLY A 47 2.25 -1.80 -10.70
C GLY A 47 3.13 -2.18 -9.50
N MET A 48 3.92 -1.22 -9.01
CA MET A 48 4.77 -1.41 -7.84
C MET A 48 4.56 -0.28 -6.83
N CYS A 49 4.53 -0.62 -5.55
CA CYS A 49 4.66 0.36 -4.46
C CYS A 49 5.50 -0.23 -3.31
N ILE A 50 5.97 0.58 -2.37
CA ILE A 50 6.89 0.14 -1.33
C ILE A 50 6.37 0.51 0.06
N CYS A 51 6.17 -0.50 0.89
CA CYS A 51 5.89 -0.36 2.31
C CYS A 51 4.76 0.63 2.61
N ASN A 52 5.08 1.82 3.12
CA ASN A 52 4.13 2.81 3.60
C ASN A 52 3.22 3.35 2.50
N ASP A 53 3.62 3.25 1.22
CA ASP A 53 2.77 3.61 0.08
C ASP A 53 1.41 2.90 0.13
N ARG A 54 1.37 1.65 0.63
CA ARG A 54 0.13 0.85 0.71
C ARG A 54 -0.94 1.44 1.62
N ARG A 55 -0.59 2.42 2.46
CA ARG A 55 -1.55 3.07 3.38
C ARG A 55 -2.26 4.27 2.75
N TRP A 56 -1.79 4.71 1.59
CA TRP A 56 -2.33 5.86 0.87
C TRP A 56 -3.22 5.38 -0.27
N PRO A 57 -4.53 5.70 -0.27
CA PRO A 57 -5.43 5.28 -1.34
C PRO A 57 -4.99 5.80 -2.72
N GLU A 58 -4.29 6.95 -2.75
CA GLU A 58 -3.72 7.57 -3.95
C GLU A 58 -2.74 6.61 -4.66
N THR A 59 -1.95 5.84 -3.91
CA THR A 59 -1.03 4.84 -4.47
C THR A 59 -1.77 3.87 -5.39
N PHE A 60 -2.84 3.25 -4.89
CA PHE A 60 -3.61 2.29 -5.67
C PHE A 60 -4.43 2.99 -6.74
N ARG A 61 -5.00 4.16 -6.44
CA ARG A 61 -5.84 4.90 -7.39
C ARG A 61 -5.07 5.33 -8.63
N VAL A 62 -3.84 5.85 -8.47
CA VAL A 62 -3.01 6.27 -9.62
C VAL A 62 -2.68 5.09 -10.52
N MET A 63 -2.34 3.92 -9.96
CA MET A 63 -2.12 2.70 -10.75
C MET A 63 -3.43 2.14 -11.34
N GLY A 64 -4.53 2.21 -10.59
CA GLY A 64 -5.87 1.82 -11.03
C GLY A 64 -6.34 2.60 -12.27
N LEU A 65 -6.05 3.90 -12.32
CA LEU A 65 -6.34 4.75 -13.48
C LEU A 65 -5.48 4.43 -14.71
N GLN A 66 -4.39 3.70 -14.53
CA GLN A 66 -3.58 3.13 -15.62
C GLN A 66 -3.99 1.68 -15.97
N GLY A 67 -5.07 1.18 -15.35
CA GLY A 67 -5.63 -0.14 -15.65
C GLY A 67 -4.97 -1.31 -14.93
N VAL A 68 -4.13 -1.08 -13.90
CA VAL A 68 -3.38 -2.13 -13.19
C VAL A 68 -4.23 -3.35 -12.83
N GLU A 69 -3.68 -4.54 -13.03
CA GLU A 69 -4.31 -5.84 -12.72
C GLU A 69 -3.62 -6.53 -11.54
N MET A 70 -2.34 -6.23 -11.31
CA MET A 70 -1.62 -6.67 -10.12
C MET A 70 -0.69 -5.58 -9.59
N VAL A 71 -0.79 -5.29 -8.29
CA VAL A 71 0.15 -4.43 -7.56
C VAL A 71 1.01 -5.30 -6.66
N VAL A 72 2.33 -5.23 -6.84
CA VAL A 72 3.30 -5.92 -5.97
C VAL A 72 3.98 -4.93 -5.03
N LEU A 73 4.09 -5.28 -3.75
CA LEU A 73 4.68 -4.41 -2.74
C LEU A 73 5.46 -5.20 -1.68
N GLY A 74 6.71 -4.78 -1.45
CA GLY A 74 7.53 -5.25 -0.33
C GLY A 74 7.41 -4.31 0.86
N TYR A 75 7.42 -4.83 2.09
CA TYR A 75 7.33 -3.99 3.28
C TYR A 75 8.17 -4.46 4.47
N ASN A 76 8.59 -3.48 5.27
CA ASN A 76 9.20 -3.64 6.59
C ASN A 76 8.37 -2.79 7.54
N THR A 77 7.63 -3.39 8.47
CA THR A 77 6.73 -2.67 9.36
C THR A 77 6.99 -3.13 10.79
N PRO A 78 7.54 -2.27 11.66
CA PRO A 78 7.69 -2.61 13.07
C PRO A 78 6.35 -3.05 13.69
N THR A 79 6.37 -4.06 14.55
CA THR A 79 5.14 -4.58 15.21
C THR A 79 4.57 -3.59 16.22
N VAL A 80 5.41 -2.70 16.77
CA VAL A 80 5.06 -1.64 17.73
C VAL A 80 5.28 -0.26 17.11
N ASN A 81 4.54 0.73 17.59
CA ASN A 81 4.71 2.11 17.17
C ASN A 81 5.74 2.80 18.09
N SER A 82 6.66 3.58 17.52
CA SER A 82 7.73 4.23 18.30
C SER A 82 7.21 5.32 19.25
N GLN A 83 5.96 5.76 19.11
CA GLN A 83 5.37 6.90 19.82
C GLN A 83 3.93 6.63 20.30
N SER A 84 3.43 5.40 20.21
CA SER A 84 2.06 5.06 20.57
C SER A 84 1.98 3.62 21.04
N ASP A 85 1.12 3.35 22.03
CA ASP A 85 0.88 2.02 22.59
C ASP A 85 -0.15 1.21 21.77
N GLU A 86 -0.16 1.40 20.45
CA GLU A 86 -1.02 0.65 19.54
C GLU A 86 -0.69 -0.86 19.60
N ALA A 87 -1.69 -1.67 19.96
CA ALA A 87 -1.47 -3.11 20.11
C ALA A 87 -1.09 -3.77 18.76
N PRO A 88 -0.16 -4.76 18.75
CA PRO A 88 0.34 -5.36 17.51
C PRO A 88 -0.74 -5.93 16.58
N HIS A 89 -1.81 -6.51 17.14
CA HIS A 89 -2.92 -7.06 16.34
C HIS A 89 -3.69 -5.98 15.57
N VAL A 90 -3.78 -4.77 16.12
CA VAL A 90 -4.41 -3.62 15.45
C VAL A 90 -3.57 -3.19 14.25
N ARG A 91 -2.23 -3.22 14.39
CA ARG A 91 -1.32 -2.93 13.28
C ARG A 91 -1.43 -3.97 12.16
N ALA A 92 -1.53 -5.25 12.53
CA ALA A 92 -1.75 -6.33 11.58
C ALA A 92 -3.09 -6.18 10.85
N PHE A 93 -4.14 -5.77 11.56
CA PHE A 93 -5.42 -5.41 10.95
C PHE A 93 -5.27 -4.24 9.97
N HIS A 94 -4.63 -3.13 10.38
CA HIS A 94 -4.39 -1.98 9.49
C HIS A 94 -3.59 -2.35 8.23
N ASN A 95 -2.63 -3.26 8.35
CA ASN A 95 -1.85 -3.77 7.23
C ASN A 95 -2.76 -4.43 6.17
N LEU A 96 -3.56 -5.41 6.58
CA LEU A 96 -4.47 -6.09 5.67
C LEU A 96 -5.58 -5.16 5.17
N LEU A 97 -6.16 -4.34 6.05
CA LEU A 97 -7.21 -3.37 5.70
C LEU A 97 -6.79 -2.49 4.52
N SER A 98 -5.59 -1.89 4.57
CA SER A 98 -5.16 -1.01 3.48
C SER A 98 -4.95 -1.75 2.16
N MET A 99 -4.40 -2.97 2.20
CA MET A 99 -4.17 -3.76 0.99
C MET A 99 -5.48 -4.32 0.41
N GLN A 100 -6.38 -4.83 1.26
CA GLN A 100 -7.70 -5.33 0.86
C GLN A 100 -8.58 -4.23 0.27
N ALA A 101 -8.60 -3.05 0.91
CA ALA A 101 -9.31 -1.89 0.37
C ALA A 101 -8.72 -1.45 -0.98
N GLY A 102 -7.38 -1.36 -1.09
CA GLY A 102 -6.69 -1.00 -2.32
C GLY A 102 -7.02 -1.96 -3.48
N ALA A 103 -7.01 -3.27 -3.20
CA ALA A 103 -7.37 -4.33 -4.14
C ALA A 103 -8.82 -4.18 -4.62
N TYR A 104 -9.77 -4.12 -3.68
CA TYR A 104 -11.20 -4.05 -3.97
C TYR A 104 -11.57 -2.77 -4.73
N GLN A 105 -11.20 -1.60 -4.22
CA GLN A 105 -11.61 -0.29 -4.76
C GLN A 105 -11.02 0.02 -6.15
N ASN A 106 -10.04 -0.76 -6.60
CA ASN A 106 -9.43 -0.66 -7.92
C ASN A 106 -9.59 -1.92 -8.78
N SER A 107 -10.27 -2.95 -8.25
CA SER A 107 -10.42 -4.27 -8.86
C SER A 107 -9.10 -4.80 -9.43
N THR A 108 -8.12 -4.93 -8.56
CA THR A 108 -6.75 -5.40 -8.88
C THR A 108 -6.31 -6.44 -7.86
N TRP A 109 -5.49 -7.39 -8.28
CA TRP A 109 -4.72 -8.20 -7.34
C TRP A 109 -3.72 -7.33 -6.57
N VAL A 110 -3.45 -7.69 -5.31
CA VAL A 110 -2.39 -7.08 -4.50
C VAL A 110 -1.55 -8.18 -3.86
N VAL A 111 -0.23 -8.08 -3.98
CA VAL A 111 0.71 -9.01 -3.34
C VAL A 111 1.62 -8.22 -2.40
N GLY A 112 1.37 -8.39 -1.10
CA GLY A 112 2.18 -7.81 -0.03
C GLY A 112 3.17 -8.81 0.53
N VAL A 113 4.47 -8.51 0.45
CA VAL A 113 5.54 -9.38 0.97
C VAL A 113 6.29 -8.69 2.09
N ALA A 114 6.21 -9.26 3.29
CA ALA A 114 6.92 -8.79 4.47
C ALA A 114 8.36 -9.28 4.53
N LYS A 115 9.25 -8.48 5.12
CA LYS A 115 10.37 -9.00 5.90
C LYS A 115 9.97 -8.95 7.38
N ALA A 116 9.94 -10.10 8.03
CA ALA A 116 9.33 -10.32 9.35
C ALA A 116 10.37 -10.76 10.39
N GLY A 117 9.92 -10.93 11.64
CA GLY A 117 10.73 -11.47 12.73
C GLY A 117 11.56 -10.41 13.44
N ASN A 118 12.46 -10.87 14.31
CA ASN A 118 13.31 -10.01 15.12
C ASN A 118 14.62 -9.71 14.37
N GLU A 119 14.83 -8.45 14.00
CA GLU A 119 16.10 -7.97 13.44
C GLU A 119 16.82 -7.10 14.46
N ASP A 120 17.89 -7.61 15.05
CA ASP A 120 18.73 -6.91 16.02
C ASP A 120 17.94 -6.25 17.18
N GLY A 121 16.97 -6.99 17.73
CA GLY A 121 16.11 -6.54 18.82
C GLY A 121 14.84 -5.80 18.38
N HIS A 122 14.59 -5.66 17.07
CA HIS A 122 13.45 -4.94 16.52
C HIS A 122 12.49 -5.90 15.81
N GLU A 123 11.33 -6.12 16.42
CA GLU A 123 10.28 -6.99 15.88
C GLU A 123 9.58 -6.37 14.66
N LEU A 124 9.57 -7.11 13.55
CA LEU A 124 8.92 -6.76 12.29
C LEU A 124 7.70 -7.64 12.03
N MET A 125 6.62 -7.00 11.59
CA MET A 125 5.36 -7.63 11.23
C MET A 125 5.52 -8.51 9.99
N GLY A 126 5.08 -9.76 10.08
CA GLY A 126 4.89 -10.66 8.93
C GLY A 126 3.53 -10.45 8.23
N GLY A 127 2.82 -11.55 8.00
CA GLY A 127 1.50 -11.52 7.38
C GLY A 127 1.51 -11.13 5.90
N SER A 128 2.56 -11.54 5.18
CA SER A 128 2.60 -11.47 3.71
C SER A 128 1.31 -12.08 3.15
N ALA A 129 0.69 -11.43 2.17
CA ALA A 129 -0.62 -11.82 1.67
C ALA A 129 -0.76 -11.61 0.16
N ILE A 130 -1.50 -12.51 -0.48
CA ILE A 130 -2.01 -12.37 -1.85
C ILE A 130 -3.51 -12.09 -1.73
N ILE A 131 -3.96 -10.99 -2.32
CA ILE A 131 -5.33 -10.47 -2.18
C ILE A 131 -5.95 -10.35 -3.56
N ALA A 132 -7.14 -10.93 -3.71
CA ALA A 132 -7.91 -10.95 -4.94
C ALA A 132 -8.55 -9.58 -5.24
N PRO A 133 -9.00 -9.33 -6.49
CA PRO A 133 -9.71 -8.11 -6.86
C PRO A 133 -11.01 -7.86 -6.09
N SER A 134 -11.57 -8.88 -5.42
CA SER A 134 -12.70 -8.75 -4.49
C SER A 134 -12.31 -8.14 -3.15
N GLY A 135 -11.02 -8.07 -2.83
CA GLY A 135 -10.49 -7.74 -1.52
C GLY A 135 -10.33 -8.95 -0.59
N GLU A 136 -10.70 -10.16 -1.02
CA GLU A 136 -10.51 -11.38 -0.25
C GLU A 136 -9.04 -11.82 -0.25
N VAL A 137 -8.58 -12.35 0.88
CA VAL A 137 -7.23 -12.91 1.03
C VAL A 137 -7.21 -14.30 0.42
N ALA A 138 -6.46 -14.48 -0.67
CA ALA A 138 -6.32 -15.75 -1.36
C ALA A 138 -5.25 -16.66 -0.73
N ALA A 139 -4.18 -16.06 -0.20
CA ALA A 139 -3.15 -16.76 0.57
C ALA A 139 -2.48 -15.80 1.55
N GLN A 140 -2.03 -16.32 2.70
CA GLN A 140 -1.37 -15.52 3.73
C GLN A 140 -0.32 -16.35 4.49
N CYS A 141 0.86 -15.79 4.69
CA CYS A 141 1.91 -16.34 5.55
C CYS A 141 1.50 -16.24 7.02
N VAL A 142 1.77 -17.28 7.80
CA VAL A 142 1.40 -17.36 9.23
C VAL A 142 2.62 -17.34 10.17
N THR A 143 3.82 -17.50 9.64
CA THR A 143 5.08 -17.46 10.38
C THR A 143 5.75 -16.09 10.30
N LEU A 144 6.85 -15.93 11.03
CA LEU A 144 7.74 -14.77 10.98
C LEU A 144 9.11 -15.11 10.38
N GLU A 145 9.26 -16.30 9.83
CA GLU A 145 10.49 -16.80 9.20
C GLU A 145 10.35 -16.81 7.66
N ASP A 146 11.30 -17.43 6.97
CA ASP A 146 11.21 -17.65 5.52
C ASP A 146 10.02 -18.57 5.21
N GLU A 147 8.99 -18.01 4.57
CA GLU A 147 7.77 -18.70 4.23
C GLU A 147 7.30 -18.32 2.82
N LEU A 148 6.78 -19.30 2.08
CA LEU A 148 6.23 -19.11 0.74
C LEU A 148 4.72 -19.32 0.74
N ALA A 149 3.96 -18.25 0.47
CA ALA A 149 2.55 -18.34 0.12
C ALA A 149 2.37 -18.33 -1.40
N VAL A 150 1.46 -19.17 -1.91
CA VAL A 150 1.18 -19.32 -3.34
C VAL A 150 -0.32 -19.28 -3.59
N ALA A 151 -0.75 -18.62 -4.67
CA ALA A 151 -2.12 -18.61 -5.13
C ALA A 151 -2.19 -18.50 -6.67
N ASP A 152 -3.16 -19.16 -7.28
CA ASP A 152 -3.46 -19.02 -8.70
C ASP A 152 -4.23 -17.70 -8.94
N CYS A 153 -3.56 -16.74 -9.57
CA CYS A 153 -4.09 -15.40 -9.78
C CYS A 153 -4.60 -15.23 -11.21
N ASN A 154 -5.91 -15.42 -11.45
CA ASN A 154 -6.52 -15.11 -12.75
C ASN A 154 -6.71 -13.60 -12.90
N LEU A 155 -5.96 -12.96 -13.81
CA LEU A 155 -6.03 -11.52 -14.05
C LEU A 155 -7.37 -11.08 -14.66
N ASP A 156 -8.09 -11.96 -15.37
CA ASP A 156 -9.41 -11.64 -15.93
C ASP A 156 -10.46 -11.34 -14.84
N GLN A 157 -10.22 -11.76 -13.59
CA GLN A 157 -11.10 -11.42 -12.47
C GLN A 157 -11.17 -9.90 -12.20
N CYS A 158 -10.16 -9.14 -12.64
CA CYS A 158 -10.17 -7.68 -12.58
C CYS A 158 -11.25 -7.05 -13.49
N HIS A 159 -11.67 -7.74 -14.55
CA HIS A 159 -12.59 -7.17 -15.54
C HIS A 159 -13.97 -6.89 -14.95
N PHE A 160 -14.51 -7.80 -14.13
CA PHE A 160 -15.84 -7.67 -13.58
C PHE A 160 -16.00 -6.35 -12.81
N GLY A 161 -15.09 -6.07 -11.85
CA GLY A 161 -15.17 -4.83 -11.08
C GLY A 161 -14.94 -3.59 -11.95
N LYS A 162 -13.93 -3.62 -12.83
CA LYS A 162 -13.60 -2.49 -13.73
C LYS A 162 -14.68 -2.16 -14.76
N GLN A 163 -15.55 -3.11 -15.12
CA GLN A 163 -16.61 -2.92 -16.12
C GLN A 163 -18.00 -2.73 -15.48
N THR A 164 -18.12 -2.90 -14.17
CA THR A 164 -19.41 -2.81 -13.45
C THR A 164 -19.37 -1.77 -12.33
N VAL A 165 -19.11 -2.19 -11.09
CA VAL A 165 -19.17 -1.37 -9.87
C VAL A 165 -18.12 -0.25 -9.91
N PHE A 166 -16.97 -0.52 -10.50
CA PHE A 166 -15.81 0.38 -10.56
C PHE A 166 -15.45 0.77 -12.00
N ASP A 167 -16.44 0.85 -12.89
CA ASP A 167 -16.27 1.52 -14.18
C ASP A 167 -15.96 3.01 -13.98
N PHE A 168 -14.67 3.34 -13.99
CA PHE A 168 -14.20 4.67 -13.69
C PHE A 168 -14.69 5.72 -14.69
N ALA A 169 -14.79 5.37 -15.97
CA ALA A 169 -15.24 6.30 -16.99
C ALA A 169 -16.73 6.62 -16.81
N ARG A 170 -17.52 5.64 -16.36
CA ARG A 170 -18.95 5.80 -16.13
C ARG A 170 -19.28 6.50 -14.81
N HIS A 171 -18.54 6.24 -13.73
CA HIS A 171 -18.98 6.59 -12.37
C HIS A 171 -18.20 7.72 -11.69
N ARG A 172 -16.93 7.96 -12.05
CA ARG A 172 -16.12 8.97 -11.34
C ARG A 172 -16.54 10.39 -11.74
N ARG A 173 -16.54 11.30 -10.76
CA ARG A 173 -16.81 12.73 -10.92
C ARG A 173 -15.56 13.54 -10.58
N ILE A 174 -14.63 13.60 -11.53
CA ILE A 174 -13.28 14.16 -11.31
C ILE A 174 -13.29 15.65 -10.94
N GLU A 175 -14.35 16.38 -11.33
CA GLU A 175 -14.58 17.78 -10.97
C GLU A 175 -14.75 18.01 -9.46
N HIS A 176 -14.94 16.95 -8.67
CA HIS A 176 -15.09 17.02 -7.21
C HIS A 176 -13.85 16.54 -6.46
N TYR A 177 -12.76 16.18 -7.16
CA TYR A 177 -11.58 15.56 -6.54
C TYR A 177 -10.39 16.52 -6.39
N GLY A 178 -10.54 17.80 -6.77
CA GLY A 178 -9.45 18.78 -6.81
C GLY A 178 -8.62 18.86 -5.53
N LEU A 179 -9.26 18.79 -4.36
CA LEU A 179 -8.59 18.84 -3.05
C LEU A 179 -7.52 17.75 -2.87
N ILE A 180 -7.69 16.57 -3.49
CA ILE A 180 -6.70 15.47 -3.44
C ILE A 180 -5.37 15.89 -4.08
N THR A 181 -5.40 16.77 -5.07
CA THR A 181 -4.22 17.19 -5.83
C THR A 181 -3.74 18.62 -5.55
N GLU A 182 -4.59 19.43 -4.94
CA GLU A 182 -4.32 20.86 -4.73
C GLU A 182 -3.84 21.18 -3.30
N GLN A 183 -4.12 20.30 -2.34
CA GLN A 183 -3.80 20.52 -0.93
C GLN A 183 -3.08 19.31 -0.33
N THR A 184 -2.10 19.56 0.55
CA THR A 184 -1.38 18.49 1.26
C THR A 184 -1.89 18.29 2.69
N GLY A 185 -2.14 19.39 3.42
CA GLY A 185 -2.63 19.36 4.80
C GLY A 185 -4.15 19.42 4.90
N VAL A 186 -4.66 19.76 6.09
CA VAL A 186 -6.09 20.01 6.32
C VAL A 186 -6.31 21.50 6.54
N VAL A 187 -7.29 22.08 5.85
CA VAL A 187 -7.83 23.42 6.09
C VAL A 187 -9.23 23.21 6.62
N LEU A 188 -9.47 23.63 7.86
CA LEU A 188 -10.77 23.47 8.49
C LEU A 188 -11.75 24.49 7.90
N PRO A 189 -13.03 24.12 7.69
CA PRO A 189 -14.07 25.10 7.40
C PRO A 189 -14.13 26.15 8.51
N ASP A 190 -14.51 27.38 8.13
CA ASP A 190 -14.76 28.44 9.11
C ASP A 190 -15.88 28.01 10.07
N MET A 191 -15.79 28.45 11.33
CA MET A 191 -16.70 28.05 12.41
C MET A 191 -18.11 28.66 12.31
N GLU A 192 -18.37 29.50 11.31
CA GLU A 192 -19.65 30.20 11.14
C GLU A 192 -20.47 29.64 9.96
N HIS A 193 -21.29 28.61 10.26
CA HIS A 193 -22.47 28.21 9.48
C HIS A 193 -23.61 27.82 10.43
#